data_AF-K1TJR0-F1
#
_entry.id   AF-K1TJR0-F1
#
_cell.length_a   1.000
_cell.length_b   1.000
_cell.length_c   1.000
_cell.angle_alpha   90.00
_cell.angle_beta   90.00
_cell.angle_gamma   90.00
#
_symmetry.space_group_name_H-M   'P 1'
#
loop_
_entity.id
_entity.type
_entity.pdbx_description
1 polymer ?
#
loop_
_entity_poly.entity_id
_entity_poly.type
_entity_poly.pdbx_seq_one_letter_code
_entity_poly.pdbx_strand_id
1 'polypeptide(L)'
;MVGAHEPAEGEPRWRMGGTSCLAGDFYGDWAFDHELKVGERIVFEDMIHYTMVKTTMFNGVQHPSIVIVRRDGRTEVIREFGYEDYKNRMS
;
A
#
# COMPACT_ATOMS: atom_id res chain seq x y z
N MET A 1 -2.04 10.73 1.66
CA MET A 1 -3.00 9.74 1.15
C MET A 1 -4.16 10.53 0.61
N VAL A 2 -4.69 10.15 -0.54
CA VAL A 2 -5.77 10.90 -1.16
C VAL A 2 -6.96 10.97 -0.20
N GLY A 3 -7.38 12.19 0.16
CA GLY A 3 -8.51 12.45 1.04
C GLY A 3 -8.25 12.27 2.54
N ALA A 4 -6.99 12.10 2.96
CA ALA A 4 -6.62 12.02 4.37
C ALA A 4 -5.87 13.26 4.86
N HIS A 5 -5.99 13.57 6.14
CA HIS A 5 -5.27 14.65 6.82
C HIS A 5 -4.71 14.22 8.18
N GLU A 6 -3.88 15.09 8.76
CA GLU A 6 -3.36 14.92 10.11
C GLU A 6 -4.49 15.09 11.14
N PRO A 7 -4.75 14.11 12.02
CA PRO A 7 -5.88 14.16 12.93
C PRO A 7 -5.79 15.30 13.94
N ALA A 8 -6.83 16.12 14.04
CA ALA A 8 -6.96 17.12 15.09
C ALA A 8 -7.25 16.48 16.46
N GLU A 9 -7.08 17.24 17.54
CA GLU A 9 -7.41 16.79 18.89
C GLU A 9 -8.92 16.46 19.00
N GLY A 10 -9.24 15.27 19.50
CA GLY A 10 -10.62 14.78 19.61
C GLY A 10 -11.24 14.25 18.33
N GLU A 11 -10.57 14.34 17.18
CA GLU A 11 -11.06 13.82 15.91
C GLU A 11 -10.91 12.28 15.83
N PRO A 12 -11.92 11.56 15.26
CA PRO A 12 -11.77 10.16 14.90
C PRO A 12 -10.55 9.95 13.99
N ARG A 13 -9.74 8.95 14.32
CA ARG A 13 -8.52 8.62 13.58
C ARG A 13 -8.39 7.13 13.38
N TRP A 14 -7.78 6.76 12.27
CA TRP A 14 -7.49 5.38 11.89
C TRP A 14 -5.98 5.18 11.87
N ARG A 15 -5.53 4.16 12.58
CA ARG A 15 -4.15 3.69 12.48
C ARG A 15 -4.00 2.83 11.23
N MET A 16 -3.21 3.31 10.29
CA MET A 16 -2.99 2.64 9.02
C MET A 16 -1.92 1.56 9.20
N GLY A 17 -2.37 0.35 9.55
CA GLY A 17 -1.52 -0.84 9.70
C GLY A 17 -1.16 -1.48 8.37
N GLY A 18 0.03 -2.07 8.31
CA GLY A 18 0.41 -3.00 7.25
C GLY A 18 -0.13 -4.40 7.52
N THR A 19 0.16 -5.32 6.61
CA THR A 19 -0.35 -6.71 6.65
C THR A 19 0.65 -7.71 7.22
N SER A 20 1.82 -7.26 7.68
CA SER A 20 2.81 -8.17 8.28
C SER A 20 2.46 -8.48 9.74
N CYS A 21 3.23 -9.39 10.34
CA CYS A 21 3.02 -9.80 11.73
C CYS A 21 3.79 -8.92 12.73
N LEU A 22 4.49 -7.88 12.25
CA LEU A 22 5.29 -7.01 13.11
C LEU A 22 4.38 -6.03 13.85
N ALA A 23 4.57 -5.91 15.17
CA ALA A 23 3.84 -4.94 15.98
C ALA A 23 4.06 -3.48 15.54
N GLY A 24 5.20 -3.19 14.91
CA GLY A 24 5.56 -1.88 14.38
C GLY A 24 5.16 -1.66 12.91
N ASP A 25 4.40 -2.57 12.30
CA ASP A 25 3.97 -2.42 10.91
C ASP A 25 2.75 -1.49 10.81
N PHE A 26 3.00 -0.20 10.95
CA PHE A 26 2.02 0.85 10.71
C PHE A 26 2.69 2.04 10.07
N TYR A 27 1.94 2.76 9.23
CA TYR A 27 2.40 3.97 8.61
C TYR A 27 2.20 5.20 9.51
N GLY A 28 1.04 5.28 10.17
CA GLY A 28 0.70 6.36 11.09
C GLY A 28 -0.79 6.43 11.38
N ASP A 29 -1.19 7.48 12.10
CA ASP A 29 -2.59 7.79 12.39
C ASP A 29 -3.09 8.86 11.43
N TRP A 30 -4.23 8.62 10.80
CA TRP A 30 -4.80 9.47 9.76
C TRP A 30 -6.29 9.70 10.00
N ALA A 31 -6.78 10.88 9.64
CA ALA A 31 -8.20 11.22 9.67
C ALA A 31 -8.74 11.35 8.24
N PHE A 32 -10.03 11.08 8.08
CA PHE A 32 -10.77 11.12 6.83
C PHE A 32 -12.12 11.81 7.08
N ASP A 33 -12.70 12.43 6.05
CA ASP A 33 -13.99 13.11 6.14
C ASP A 33 -15.19 12.15 6.29
N HIS A 34 -14.94 10.85 6.29
CA HIS A 34 -15.93 9.79 6.43
C HIS A 34 -15.33 8.58 7.17
N GLU A 35 -16.21 7.73 7.69
CA GLU A 35 -15.82 6.45 8.28
C GLU A 35 -15.36 5.46 7.20
N LEU A 36 -14.11 5.00 7.30
CA LEU A 36 -13.55 4.01 6.39
C LEU A 36 -14.27 2.67 6.49
N LYS A 37 -14.49 2.03 5.34
CA LYS A 37 -15.16 0.72 5.27
C LYS A 37 -14.24 -0.37 4.72
N VAL A 38 -14.46 -1.60 5.18
CA VAL A 38 -13.78 -2.78 4.61
C VAL A 38 -14.06 -2.86 3.10
N GLY A 39 -13.00 -3.04 2.32
CA GLY A 39 -13.07 -3.06 0.85
C GLY A 39 -12.87 -1.71 0.19
N GLU A 40 -12.80 -0.62 0.95
CA GLU A 40 -12.47 0.70 0.43
C GLU A 40 -11.00 0.79 -0.01
N ARG A 41 -10.76 1.56 -1.09
CA ARG A 41 -9.42 1.72 -1.66
C ARG A 41 -8.71 2.89 -1.01
N ILE A 42 -7.53 2.60 -0.45
CA ILE A 42 -6.60 3.63 0.05
C ILE A 42 -5.51 3.88 -1.00
N VAL A 43 -5.23 5.15 -1.27
CA VAL A 43 -4.19 5.58 -2.23
C VAL A 43 -3.08 6.31 -1.48
N PHE A 44 -1.94 5.64 -1.36
CA PHE A 44 -0.69 6.26 -0.91
C PHE A 44 -0.05 7.01 -2.09
N GLU A 45 0.19 8.30 -1.90
CA GLU A 45 0.76 9.17 -2.93
C GLU A 45 2.28 9.15 -2.87
N ASP A 46 2.92 9.50 -3.99
CA ASP A 46 4.36 9.60 -4.12
C ASP A 46 5.16 8.31 -3.82
N MET A 47 4.54 7.16 -4.10
CA MET A 47 5.08 5.83 -3.78
C MET A 47 5.87 5.17 -4.91
N ILE A 48 6.40 5.92 -5.90
CA ILE A 48 7.13 5.34 -7.04
C ILE A 48 8.64 5.28 -6.81
N HIS A 49 9.22 6.39 -6.38
CA HIS A 49 10.67 6.54 -6.26
C HIS A 49 11.16 5.98 -4.92
N TYR A 50 12.30 5.31 -4.91
CA TYR A 50 12.92 4.69 -3.71
C TYR A 50 12.06 3.68 -2.93
N THR A 51 10.87 3.33 -3.42
CA THR A 51 10.00 2.28 -2.88
C THR A 51 10.25 0.97 -3.64
N MET A 52 9.85 0.89 -4.91
CA MET A 52 9.88 -0.35 -5.73
C MET A 52 11.27 -0.97 -5.86
N VAL A 53 12.33 -0.16 -5.80
CA VAL A 53 13.72 -0.62 -5.87
C VAL A 53 14.22 -1.27 -4.57
N LYS A 54 13.47 -1.13 -3.47
CA LYS A 54 13.81 -1.62 -2.13
C LYS A 54 12.73 -2.53 -1.54
N THR A 55 11.65 -2.80 -2.26
CA THR A 55 10.59 -3.68 -1.76
C THR A 55 11.07 -5.13 -1.62
N THR A 56 10.53 -5.82 -0.60
CA THR A 56 10.85 -7.21 -0.29
C THR A 56 9.58 -8.06 -0.35
N MET A 57 9.72 -9.37 -0.12
CA MET A 57 8.57 -10.27 0.09
C MET A 57 8.57 -10.76 1.54
N PHE A 58 8.83 -9.83 2.46
CA PHE A 58 8.87 -10.10 3.89
C PHE A 58 7.55 -10.72 4.37
N ASN A 59 7.63 -11.72 5.25
CA ASN A 59 6.50 -12.53 5.72
C ASN A 59 5.66 -13.22 4.61
N GLY A 60 6.17 -13.31 3.38
CA GLY A 60 5.40 -13.84 2.25
C GLY A 60 4.19 -12.98 1.88
N VAL A 61 4.15 -11.72 2.30
CA VAL A 61 3.12 -10.77 1.89
C VAL A 61 3.16 -10.59 0.38
N GLN A 62 1.99 -10.60 -0.26
CA GLN A 62 1.88 -10.45 -1.71
C GLN A 62 2.51 -9.15 -2.18
N HIS A 63 3.44 -9.25 -3.12
CA HIS A 63 4.14 -8.10 -3.65
C HIS A 63 3.21 -7.28 -4.57
N PRO A 64 3.21 -5.94 -4.48
CA PRO A 64 2.35 -5.12 -5.31
C PRO A 64 2.74 -5.22 -6.80
N SER A 65 1.73 -5.34 -7.66
CA SER A 65 1.92 -5.29 -9.11
C SER A 65 2.36 -3.89 -9.56
N ILE A 66 3.14 -3.83 -10.63
CA ILE A 66 3.56 -2.57 -11.25
C ILE A 66 2.63 -2.30 -12.43
N VAL A 67 1.89 -1.19 -12.36
CA VAL A 67 0.88 -0.81 -13.36
C VAL A 67 1.12 0.62 -13.82
N ILE A 68 0.96 0.88 -15.12
CA ILE A 68 1.01 2.23 -15.70
C ILE A 68 -0.38 2.59 -16.22
N VAL A 69 -0.90 3.75 -15.80
CA VAL A 69 -2.05 4.38 -16.44
C VAL A 69 -1.57 5.15 -17.67
N ARG A 70 -2.02 4.75 -18.85
CA ARG A 70 -1.70 5.39 -20.13
C ARG A 70 -2.52 6.68 -20.29
N ARG A 71 -2.09 7.55 -21.22
CA ARG A 71 -2.75 8.85 -21.48
C ARG A 71 -4.20 8.72 -21.95
N ASP A 72 -4.55 7.58 -22.54
CA ASP A 72 -5.91 7.25 -22.98
C ASP A 72 -6.78 6.65 -21.85
N GLY A 73 -6.26 6.61 -20.62
CA GLY A 73 -6.96 6.08 -19.44
C GLY A 73 -6.85 4.56 -19.27
N ARG A 74 -6.24 3.82 -20.21
CA ARG A 74 -6.05 2.38 -20.05
C ARG A 74 -4.97 2.08 -19.02
N THR A 75 -5.20 1.06 -18.19
CA THR A 75 -4.19 0.51 -17.30
C THR A 75 -3.42 -0.61 -18.01
N GLU A 76 -2.10 -0.54 -17.98
CA GLU A 76 -1.22 -1.58 -18.48
C GLU A 76 -0.42 -2.17 -17.33
N VAL A 77 -0.54 -3.48 -17.15
CA VAL A 77 0.22 -4.21 -16.13
C VAL A 77 1.60 -4.51 -16.68
N ILE A 78 2.63 -3.97 -16.04
CA ILE A 78 4.03 -4.13 -16.44
C ILE A 78 4.64 -5.37 -15.78
N ARG A 79 4.25 -5.63 -14.53
CA ARG A 79 4.68 -6.82 -13.79
C ARG A 79 3.68 -7.21 -12.74
N GLU A 80 3.33 -8.49 -12.71
CA GLU A 80 2.64 -9.14 -11.60
C GLU A 80 3.64 -10.04 -10.88
N PHE A 81 3.45 -10.20 -9.58
CA PHE A 81 4.29 -11.06 -8.76
C PHE A 81 3.44 -12.21 -8.22
N GLY A 82 3.92 -13.42 -8.47
CA GLY A 82 3.25 -14.65 -8.05
C GLY A 82 4.01 -15.43 -6.99
N TYR A 83 3.49 -16.61 -6.69
CA TYR A 83 4.13 -17.55 -5.77
C TYR A 83 5.56 -17.93 -6.19
N GLU A 84 5.79 -18.15 -7.49
CA GLU A 84 7.11 -18.54 -8.00
C GLU A 84 8.16 -17.43 -7.80
N ASP A 85 7.80 -16.13 -7.87
CA ASP A 85 8.72 -15.04 -7.56
C ASP A 85 9.19 -15.10 -6.09
N TYR A 86 8.27 -15.45 -5.18
CA TYR A 86 8.60 -15.63 -3.76
C TYR A 86 9.50 -16.84 -3.54
N LYS A 87 9.13 -17.99 -4.11
CA LYS A 87 9.90 -19.22 -3.97
C LYS A 87 11.32 -19.09 -4.51
N ASN A 88 11.48 -18.54 -5.72
CA ASN A 88 12.78 -18.37 -6.37
C ASN A 88 13.73 -17.39 -5.64
N ARG A 89 13.22 -16.55 -4.72
CA ARG A 89 14.08 -15.70 -3.87
C ARG A 89 14.68 -16.44 -2.68
N MET A 90 14.11 -17.60 -2.31
CA MET A 90 14.47 -18.35 -1.10
C MET A 90 15.31 -19.60 -1.40
N SER A 91 15.46 -19.99 -2.67
CA SER A 91 16.22 -21.17 -3.11
C SER A 91 16.83 -20.99 -4.49
#